data_AF-G5GNW0-F1
#
_entry.id   AF-G5GNW0-F1
#
_cell.length_a   1.000
_cell.length_b   1.000
_cell.length_c   1.000
_cell.angle_alpha   90.00
_cell.angle_beta   90.00
_cell.angle_gamma   90.00
#
_symmetry.space_group_name_H-M   'P 1'
#
loop_
_entity.id
_entity.type
_entity.pdbx_description
1 polymer ?
#
loop_
_entity_poly.entity_id
_entity_poly.type
_entity_poly.pdbx_seq_one_letter_code
_entity_poly.pdbx_strand_id
1 'polypeptide(L)'
;MKRAAKVMALVFTLMLAMSSVTLAMWHGTISQSDFQNHVKAGKFAIFVKSGSTITMYEPSSPSSAVSEFRSALPSGRIDVYTGNIAVRDYLEEYGYYDDYYSGVDVGGGARAFRFTEWQRM
;
A
#
# COMPACT_ATOMS: atom_id res chain seq x y z
N MET A 1 30.13 3.96 -5.38
CA MET A 1 29.25 3.07 -4.57
C MET A 1 29.30 3.26 -3.05
N LYS A 2 30.06 4.22 -2.47
CA LYS A 2 30.18 4.35 -0.99
C LYS A 2 29.14 5.27 -0.31
N ARG A 3 28.32 6.02 -1.08
CA ARG A 3 27.27 6.91 -0.54
C ARG A 3 25.88 6.27 -0.56
N ALA A 4 25.51 5.57 -1.65
CA ALA A 4 24.21 4.90 -1.77
C ALA A 4 23.99 3.80 -0.71
N ALA A 5 25.01 2.98 -0.43
CA ALA A 5 24.93 1.97 0.61
C ALA A 5 24.76 2.57 2.02
N LYS A 6 25.35 3.74 2.27
CA LYS A 6 25.18 4.45 3.56
C LYS A 6 23.78 5.04 3.71
N VAL A 7 23.16 5.52 2.63
CA VAL A 7 21.78 6.04 2.66
C VAL A 7 20.77 4.90 2.87
N MET A 8 20.94 3.77 2.17
CA MET A 8 20.09 2.59 2.35
C MET A 8 20.19 2.02 3.77
N ALA A 9 21.40 1.95 4.33
CA ALA A 9 21.60 1.54 5.71
C ALA A 9 20.97 2.52 6.71
N LEU A 10 21.06 3.84 6.46
CA LEU A 10 20.51 4.85 7.38
C LEU A 10 18.97 4.79 7.48
N VAL A 11 18.28 4.53 6.36
CA VAL A 11 16.82 4.35 6.32
C VAL A 11 16.42 3.06 7.06
N PHE A 12 17.20 1.99 6.88
CA PHE A 12 16.98 0.72 7.57
C PHE A 12 17.18 0.84 9.10
N THR A 13 18.16 1.61 9.56
CA THR A 13 18.36 1.86 11.01
C THR A 13 17.28 2.77 11.60
N LEU A 14 16.71 3.69 10.80
CA LEU A 14 15.58 4.52 11.26
C LEU A 14 14.31 3.68 11.46
N MET A 15 14.14 2.59 10.69
CA MET A 15 13.03 1.64 10.84
C MET A 15 13.11 0.77 12.10
N LEU A 16 14.30 0.59 12.69
CA LEU A 16 14.51 -0.31 13.84
C LEU A 16 14.24 0.34 15.20
N ALA A 17 13.99 1.66 15.24
CA ALA A 17 13.82 2.40 16.49
C ALA A 17 12.40 2.96 16.67
N MET A 18 11.36 2.15 16.45
CA MET A 18 10.01 2.47 16.94
C MET A 18 9.36 1.22 17.55
N SER A 19 9.47 1.18 18.88
CA SER A 19 8.69 0.48 19.89
C SER A 19 7.51 -0.39 19.41
N SER A 20 7.57 -1.65 19.86
CA SER A 20 6.55 -2.69 19.86
C SER A 20 5.24 -2.26 20.55
N VAL A 21 4.42 -1.52 19.81
CA VAL A 21 2.97 -1.48 20.02
C VAL A 21 2.38 -2.18 18.82
N THR A 22 1.86 -3.40 19.00
CA THR A 22 0.98 -4.03 18.01
C THR A 22 -0.34 -3.26 18.00
N LEU A 23 -0.33 -2.10 17.35
CA LEU A 23 -1.53 -1.42 16.91
C LEU A 23 -2.16 -2.30 15.82
N ALA A 24 -3.46 -2.54 15.90
CA ALA A 24 -4.16 -3.25 14.84
C ALA A 24 -4.20 -2.37 13.58
N MET A 25 -4.01 -2.98 12.41
CA MET A 25 -4.20 -2.33 11.12
C MET A 25 -5.57 -1.63 11.08
N TRP A 26 -5.60 -0.39 10.63
CA TRP A 26 -6.87 0.29 10.39
C TRP A 26 -7.41 -0.13 9.02
N HIS A 27 -8.68 -0.49 8.96
CA HIS A 27 -9.38 -0.64 7.69
C HIS A 27 -10.78 -0.04 7.74
N GLY A 28 -11.21 0.57 6.65
CA GLY A 28 -12.51 1.23 6.60
C GLY A 28 -12.88 1.72 5.21
N THR A 29 -14.18 1.91 5.01
CA THR A 29 -14.69 2.53 3.79
C THR A 29 -14.39 4.02 3.81
N ILE A 30 -13.87 4.55 2.72
CA ILE A 30 -13.56 5.97 2.56
C ILE A 30 -14.31 6.57 1.38
N SER A 31 -14.45 7.89 1.38
CA SER A 31 -15.05 8.60 0.26
C SER A 31 -14.12 8.61 -0.97
N GLN A 32 -14.70 8.82 -2.16
CA GLN A 32 -13.93 8.98 -3.40
C GLN A 32 -12.95 10.17 -3.33
N SER A 33 -13.30 11.25 -2.63
CA SER A 33 -12.41 12.40 -2.41
C SER A 33 -11.25 12.07 -1.48
N ASP A 34 -11.49 11.33 -0.39
CA ASP A 34 -10.42 10.92 0.53
C ASP A 34 -9.45 9.97 -0.16
N PHE A 35 -9.96 9.04 -0.96
CA PHE A 35 -9.13 8.15 -1.77
C PHE A 35 -8.18 8.92 -2.68
N GLN A 36 -8.71 9.90 -3.42
CA GLN A 36 -7.90 10.74 -4.32
C GLN A 36 -6.86 11.54 -3.55
N ASN A 37 -7.24 12.11 -2.41
CA ASN A 37 -6.34 12.89 -1.56
C ASN A 37 -5.23 12.00 -0.98
N HIS A 38 -5.55 10.79 -0.51
CA HIS A 38 -4.57 9.85 0.03
C HIS A 38 -3.62 9.30 -1.03
N VAL A 39 -4.12 9.01 -2.24
CA VAL A 39 -3.28 8.61 -3.38
C VAL A 39 -2.31 9.73 -3.75
N LYS A 40 -2.77 10.97 -3.87
CA LYS A 40 -1.91 12.12 -4.15
C LYS A 40 -0.87 12.36 -3.06
N ALA A 41 -1.26 12.17 -1.80
CA ALA A 41 -0.38 12.33 -0.66
C ALA A 41 0.64 11.19 -0.54
N GLY A 42 0.55 10.14 -1.36
CA GLY A 42 1.41 8.96 -1.25
C GLY A 42 1.23 8.26 0.09
N LYS A 43 0.01 8.22 0.63
CA LYS A 43 -0.27 7.58 1.92
C LYS A 43 0.16 6.12 1.90
N PHE A 44 0.80 5.67 2.96
CA PHE A 44 1.27 4.29 3.12
C PHE A 44 0.08 3.37 3.42
N ALA A 45 -0.72 3.07 2.40
CA ALA A 45 -1.93 2.27 2.49
C ALA A 45 -2.23 1.55 1.16
N ILE A 46 -3.00 0.47 1.26
CA ILE A 46 -3.60 -0.23 0.12
C ILE A 46 -5.06 0.17 0.02
N PHE A 47 -5.54 0.41 -1.20
CA PHE A 47 -6.93 0.73 -1.47
C PHE A 47 -7.53 -0.36 -2.34
N VAL A 48 -8.66 -0.92 -1.92
CA VAL A 48 -9.41 -1.91 -2.70
C VAL A 48 -10.69 -1.25 -3.16
N LYS A 49 -10.98 -1.34 -4.47
CA LYS A 49 -12.20 -0.78 -5.04
C LYS A 49 -13.14 -1.90 -5.49
N SER A 50 -14.37 -1.88 -4.99
CA SER A 50 -15.44 -2.80 -5.39
C SER A 50 -16.69 -1.99 -5.72
N GLY A 51 -16.96 -1.82 -7.03
CA GLY A 51 -17.99 -0.90 -7.51
C GLY A 51 -17.72 0.55 -7.07
N SER A 52 -18.66 1.14 -6.33
CA SER A 52 -18.53 2.48 -5.74
C SER A 52 -17.84 2.49 -4.38
N THR A 53 -17.64 1.33 -3.76
CA THR A 53 -17.05 1.21 -2.42
C THR A 53 -15.53 1.20 -2.52
N ILE A 54 -14.88 2.00 -1.68
CA ILE A 54 -13.41 2.05 -1.58
C ILE A 54 -13.04 1.72 -0.14
N THR A 55 -12.34 0.62 0.06
CA THR A 55 -11.82 0.22 1.36
C THR A 55 -10.34 0.54 1.42
N MET A 56 -9.93 1.32 2.42
CA MET A 56 -8.53 1.59 2.70
C MET A 56 -8.03 0.64 3.79
N TYR A 57 -6.79 0.17 3.61
CA TYR A 57 -6.03 -0.68 4.53
C TYR A 57 -4.74 0.06 4.89
N GLU A 58 -4.69 0.60 6.10
CA GLU A 58 -3.56 1.35 6.63
C GLU A 58 -2.89 0.53 7.73
N PRO A 59 -1.65 0.06 7.51
CA PRO A 59 -0.93 -0.70 8.51
C PRO A 59 -0.54 0.21 9.66
N SER A 60 -0.49 -0.38 10.85
CA SER A 60 -0.15 0.37 12.05
C SER A 60 1.29 0.89 12.04
N SER A 61 2.17 0.20 11.32
CA SER A 61 3.55 0.60 11.11
C SER A 61 4.13 -0.04 9.83
N PRO A 62 5.21 0.52 9.27
CA PRO A 62 5.91 -0.11 8.15
C PRO A 62 6.44 -1.52 8.47
N SER A 63 6.86 -1.77 9.72
CA SER A 63 7.42 -3.06 10.13
C SER A 63 6.36 -4.16 10.27
N SER A 64 5.11 -3.79 10.60
CA SER A 64 3.98 -4.74 10.69
C SER A 64 3.21 -4.90 9.38
N ALA A 65 3.45 -4.04 8.39
CA ALA A 65 2.71 -3.99 7.12
C ALA A 65 2.62 -5.34 6.41
N VAL A 66 3.73 -6.10 6.35
CA VAL A 66 3.76 -7.40 5.68
C VAL A 66 2.77 -8.37 6.31
N SER A 67 2.81 -8.52 7.63
CA SER A 67 1.92 -9.41 8.38
C SER A 67 0.47 -8.91 8.36
N GLU A 68 0.25 -7.60 8.49
CA GLU A 68 -1.08 -7.00 8.57
C GLU A 68 -1.82 -7.07 7.24
N PHE A 69 -1.17 -6.70 6.14
CA PHE A 69 -1.74 -6.82 4.80
C PHE A 69 -2.01 -8.29 4.44
N ARG A 70 -1.08 -9.20 4.76
CA ARG A 70 -1.30 -10.63 4.57
C ARG A 70 -2.48 -11.14 5.38
N SER A 71 -2.73 -10.63 6.57
CA SER A 71 -3.84 -11.09 7.40
C SER A 71 -5.19 -10.53 6.93
N ALA A 72 -5.23 -9.23 6.61
CA ALA A 72 -6.48 -8.49 6.54
C ALA A 72 -6.95 -8.11 5.14
N LEU A 73 -6.08 -8.18 4.12
CA LEU A 73 -6.54 -8.03 2.74
C LEU A 73 -7.54 -9.14 2.39
N PRO A 74 -8.61 -8.82 1.66
CA PRO A 74 -9.59 -9.82 1.28
C PRO A 74 -8.94 -10.90 0.42
N SER A 75 -9.36 -12.14 0.62
CA SER A 75 -9.01 -13.24 -0.28
C SER A 75 -9.81 -13.13 -1.57
N GLY A 76 -9.17 -13.42 -2.70
CA GLY A 76 -9.79 -13.44 -4.02
C GLY A 76 -9.04 -12.54 -4.99
N ARG A 77 -9.30 -12.71 -6.28
CA ARG A 77 -8.75 -11.87 -7.34
C ARG A 77 -9.40 -10.50 -7.26
N ILE A 78 -8.68 -9.51 -6.72
CA ILE A 78 -9.18 -8.16 -6.48
C ILE A 78 -8.29 -7.10 -7.12
N ASP A 79 -8.89 -5.99 -7.51
CA ASP A 79 -8.12 -4.84 -7.95
C ASP A 79 -7.65 -4.02 -6.75
N VAL A 80 -6.33 -3.86 -6.63
CA VAL A 80 -5.70 -3.08 -5.57
C VAL A 80 -5.00 -1.85 -6.15
N TYR A 81 -5.06 -0.77 -5.39
CA TYR A 81 -4.51 0.53 -5.76
C TYR A 81 -3.60 1.04 -4.65
N THR A 82 -2.56 1.79 -5.01
CA THR A 82 -1.78 2.57 -4.06
C THR A 82 -1.12 3.77 -4.73
N GLY A 83 -0.95 4.87 -3.99
CA GLY A 83 -0.15 6.02 -4.41
C GLY A 83 1.30 5.97 -3.89
N ASN A 84 1.65 4.97 -3.09
CA ASN A 84 2.93 4.90 -2.40
C ASN A 84 3.85 3.85 -3.04
N ILE A 85 5.09 4.24 -3.33
CA ILE A 85 6.09 3.38 -3.98
C ILE A 85 6.48 2.19 -3.10
N ALA A 86 6.63 2.37 -1.79
CA ALA A 86 6.98 1.26 -0.90
C ALA A 86 5.83 0.24 -0.75
N VAL A 87 4.58 0.70 -0.81
CA VAL A 87 3.41 -0.20 -0.85
C VAL A 87 3.31 -0.91 -2.19
N ARG A 88 3.65 -0.24 -3.30
CA ARG A 88 3.77 -0.90 -4.62
C ARG A 88 4.82 -2.02 -4.56
N ASP A 89 6.01 -1.74 -4.05
CA ASP A 89 7.09 -2.75 -3.95
C ASP A 89 6.64 -3.96 -3.12
N TYR A 90 5.92 -3.71 -2.02
CA TYR A 90 5.29 -4.77 -1.25
C TYR A 90 4.31 -5.62 -2.08
N LEU A 91 3.42 -4.98 -2.84
CA LEU A 91 2.43 -5.68 -3.67
C LEU A 91 3.08 -6.49 -4.79
N GLU A 92 4.17 -6.00 -5.37
CA GLU A 92 4.99 -6.71 -6.37
C GLU A 92 5.74 -7.91 -5.78
N GLU A 93 6.25 -7.79 -4.56
CA GLU A 93 7.02 -8.85 -3.91
C GLU A 93 6.13 -9.97 -3.35
N TYR A 94 4.91 -9.66 -2.89
CA TYR A 94 4.10 -10.56 -2.08
C TYR A 94 2.75 -10.97 -2.69
N GLY A 95 2.50 -10.65 -3.95
CA GLY A 95 1.25 -11.05 -4.61
C GLY A 95 1.41 -11.57 -6.03
N TYR A 96 0.46 -12.40 -6.42
CA TYR A 96 0.18 -12.76 -7.81
C TYR A 96 -0.85 -11.79 -8.37
N TYR A 97 -0.63 -11.27 -9.57
CA TYR A 97 -1.54 -10.35 -10.25
C TYR A 97 -1.43 -10.56 -11.76
N ASP A 98 -2.46 -10.15 -12.50
CA ASP A 98 -2.49 -10.33 -13.95
C ASP A 98 -1.72 -9.22 -14.66
N ASP A 99 -2.08 -7.97 -14.37
CA ASP A 99 -1.45 -6.79 -14.93
C ASP A 99 -1.08 -5.77 -13.83
N TYR A 100 -0.05 -4.98 -14.14
CA TYR A 100 0.36 -3.82 -13.36
C TYR A 100 0.31 -2.56 -14.24
N TYR A 101 -0.35 -1.52 -13.73
CA TYR A 101 -0.42 -0.22 -14.38
C TYR A 101 0.16 0.86 -13.48
N SER A 102 1.10 1.62 -14.03
CA SER A 102 1.65 2.82 -13.40
C SER A 102 0.94 4.07 -13.91
N GLY A 103 0.37 4.87 -12.99
CA GLY A 103 -0.23 6.16 -13.34
C GLY A 103 -1.69 6.08 -13.79
N VAL A 104 -2.46 5.13 -13.26
CA VAL A 104 -3.91 5.06 -13.47
C VAL A 104 -4.56 6.31 -12.87
N ASP A 105 -5.37 7.00 -13.66
CA ASP A 105 -6.14 8.14 -13.17
C ASP A 105 -7.29 7.64 -12.29
N VAL A 106 -7.27 8.06 -11.01
CA VAL A 106 -8.34 7.73 -10.05
C VAL A 106 -9.26 8.93 -9.76
N GLY A 107 -9.16 9.97 -10.60
CA GLY A 107 -9.92 11.19 -10.55
C GLY A 107 -9.24 12.30 -9.75
N GLY A 108 -9.70 13.54 -9.95
CA GLY A 108 -9.17 14.72 -9.27
C GLY A 108 -7.70 15.02 -9.59
N GLY A 109 -7.09 14.39 -10.60
CA GLY A 109 -5.65 14.50 -10.90
C GLY A 109 -4.77 13.59 -10.04
N ALA A 110 -5.35 12.62 -9.32
CA ALA A 110 -4.62 11.60 -8.57
C ALA A 110 -4.18 10.45 -9.50
N ARG A 111 -2.93 10.01 -9.37
CA ARG A 111 -2.35 8.93 -10.16
C ARG A 111 -1.91 7.79 -9.24
N ALA A 112 -2.45 6.60 -9.46
CA ALA A 112 -2.17 5.42 -8.64
C ALA A 112 -1.42 4.35 -9.44
N PHE A 113 -0.70 3.51 -8.71
CA PHE A 113 -0.39 2.16 -9.14
C PHE A 113 -1.64 1.29 -9.00
N ARG A 114 -1.93 0.46 -10.00
CA ARG A 114 -3.03 -0.52 -9.97
C ARG A 114 -2.48 -1.90 -10.29
N PHE A 115 -2.86 -2.88 -9.49
CA PHE A 115 -2.65 -4.30 -9.77
C PHE A 115 -4.01 -4.93 -9.99
N THR A 116 -4.19 -5.60 -11.13
CA THR A 116 -5.43 -6.29 -11.45
C THR A 116 -5.42 -7.71 -10.92
N GLU A 117 -6.57 -8.15 -10.42
CA GLU A 117 -6.76 -9.52 -9.96
C GLU A 117 -5.70 -10.00 -8.94
N TRP A 118 -5.22 -9.06 -8.14
CA TRP A 118 -4.19 -9.27 -7.14
C TRP A 118 -4.65 -10.28 -6.09
N GLN A 119 -3.76 -11.20 -5.75
CA GLN A 119 -3.96 -12.26 -4.78
C GLN A 119 -2.68 -12.46 -3.97
N ARG A 120 -2.83 -12.68 -2.65
CA ARG A 120 -1.71 -12.99 -1.74
C ARG A 120 -0.93 -14.23 -2.21
N MET A 121 0.41 -14.14 -2.19
CA MET A 121 1.33 -15.28 -2.41
C MET A 121 1.41 -16.23 -1.21
#